data_AF-A0A7X8FQ07-F1
#
_entry.id   AF-A0A7X8FQ07-F1
#
_cell.length_a   1.000
_cell.length_b   1.000
_cell.length_c   1.000
_cell.angle_alpha   90.00
_cell.angle_beta   90.00
_cell.angle_gamma   90.00
#
_symmetry.space_group_name_H-M   'P 1'
#
loop_
_entity.id
_entity.type
_entity.pdbx_description
1 polymer ?
#
loop_
_entity_poly.entity_id
_entity_poly.type
_entity_poly.pdbx_seq_one_letter_code
_entity_poly.pdbx_strand_id
1 'polypeptide(L)'
;MHELQIGKNIMRYRRIGGMTQEELAEAMHVTKASVSKWETGQSHPDITLLPRLAARFAITVDELIGYRPQLDRASIRKIYARLAGDFAIKPFAETYAESREMIDTFYACDPLLFAMG
;
A
#
# COMPACT_ATOMS: atom_id res chain seq x y z
N MET A 1 0.09 -9.33 -6.91
CA MET A 1 -0.81 -8.41 -6.19
C MET A 1 -0.02 -7.78 -5.05
N HIS A 2 0.21 -6.46 -5.06
CA HIS A 2 0.94 -5.79 -3.97
C HIS A 2 0.18 -6.04 -2.66
N GLU A 3 0.82 -6.66 -1.69
CA GLU A 3 0.19 -6.95 -0.39
C GLU A 3 -0.09 -5.64 0.34
N LEU A 4 -1.37 -5.39 0.67
CA LEU A 4 -1.78 -4.21 1.42
C LEU A 4 -1.20 -4.28 2.84
N GLN A 5 -0.61 -3.18 3.31
CA GLN A 5 0.10 -3.15 4.60
C GLN A 5 -0.81 -2.68 5.75
N ILE A 6 -2.11 -3.02 5.69
CA ILE A 6 -3.15 -2.56 6.63
C ILE A 6 -2.76 -2.83 8.08
N GLY A 7 -2.43 -4.08 8.42
CA GLY A 7 -2.11 -4.47 9.79
C GLY A 7 -0.90 -3.73 10.36
N LYS A 8 0.17 -3.62 9.58
CA LYS A 8 1.39 -2.87 9.97
C LYS A 8 1.11 -1.39 10.15
N ASN A 9 0.27 -0.80 9.29
CA ASN A 9 -0.10 0.60 9.38
C ASN A 9 -1.00 0.87 10.60
N ILE A 10 -2.00 0.01 10.88
CA ILE A 10 -2.81 0.11 12.10
C ILE A 10 -1.90 0.11 13.33
N MET A 11 -0.98 -0.86 13.43
CA MET A 11 -0.05 -0.93 14.56
C MET A 11 0.83 0.32 14.65
N ARG A 12 1.37 0.78 13.52
CA ARG A 12 2.24 1.95 13.43
C ARG A 12 1.53 3.22 13.92
N TYR A 13 0.38 3.54 13.33
CA TYR A 13 -0.35 4.76 13.66
C TYR A 13 -0.97 4.72 15.05
N ARG A 14 -1.40 3.55 15.52
CA ARG A 14 -1.83 3.37 16.91
C ARG A 14 -0.70 3.74 17.88
N ARG A 15 0.52 3.23 17.64
CA ARG A 15 1.69 3.51 18.49
C ARG A 15 2.12 4.97 18.42
N ILE A 16 2.10 5.59 17.23
CA ILE A 16 2.38 7.03 17.06
C ILE A 16 1.39 7.86 17.88
N GLY A 17 0.11 7.47 17.88
CA GLY A 17 -0.93 8.10 18.70
C GLY A 17 -0.91 7.73 20.18
N GLY A 18 0.08 6.94 20.65
CA GLY A 18 0.19 6.54 22.06
C GLY A 18 -0.92 5.62 22.56
N MET A 19 -1.73 5.04 21.68
CA MET A 19 -2.88 4.22 22.05
C MET A 19 -2.49 2.77 22.33
N THR A 20 -3.14 2.12 23.28
CA THR A 20 -3.15 0.67 23.49
C THR A 20 -4.11 -0.02 22.50
N GLN A 21 -3.99 -1.34 22.36
CA GLN A 21 -4.95 -2.11 21.54
C GLN A 21 -6.37 -2.04 22.11
N GLU A 22 -6.51 -1.93 23.44
CA GLU A 22 -7.80 -1.81 24.12
C GLU A 22 -8.49 -0.48 23.77
N GLU A 23 -7.75 0.64 23.85
CA GLU A 23 -8.28 1.97 23.53
C GLU A 23 -8.70 2.09 22.05
N LEU A 24 -7.92 1.49 21.14
CA LEU A 24 -8.32 1.44 19.73
C LEU A 24 -9.56 0.56 19.52
N ALA A 25 -9.67 -0.55 20.26
CA ALA A 25 -10.82 -1.43 20.16
C ALA A 25 -12.10 -0.75 20.66
N GLU A 26 -12.03 -0.06 21.79
CA GLU A 26 -13.13 0.74 22.35
C GLU A 26 -13.57 1.83 21.36
N ALA A 27 -12.60 2.57 20.81
CA ALA A 27 -12.83 3.60 19.81
C ALA A 27 -13.55 3.10 18.55
N MET A 28 -13.25 1.87 18.12
CA MET A 28 -13.82 1.26 16.93
C MET A 28 -15.08 0.42 17.21
N HIS A 29 -15.45 0.25 18.49
CA HIS A 29 -16.51 -0.67 18.96
C HIS A 29 -16.26 -2.12 18.53
N VAL A 30 -15.03 -2.59 18.71
CA VAL A 30 -14.63 -3.99 18.48
C VAL A 30 -13.94 -4.55 19.71
N THR A 31 -13.54 -5.82 19.64
CA THR A 31 -12.73 -6.43 20.70
C THR A 31 -11.25 -6.14 20.52
N LYS A 32 -10.48 -6.09 21.61
CA LYS A 32 -9.00 -6.04 21.56
C LYS A 32 -8.41 -7.21 20.78
N ALA A 33 -9.04 -8.39 20.84
CA ALA A 33 -8.65 -9.54 20.05
C ALA A 33 -8.77 -9.27 18.53
N SER A 34 -9.80 -8.54 18.09
CA SER A 34 -9.94 -8.10 16.70
C SER A 34 -8.77 -7.20 16.29
N VAL A 35 -8.44 -6.20 17.10
CA VAL A 35 -7.30 -5.30 16.84
C VAL A 35 -5.99 -6.07 16.77
N SER A 36 -5.75 -7.00 17.69
CA SER A 36 -4.56 -7.85 17.67
C SER A 36 -4.45 -8.69 16.39
N LYS A 37 -5.56 -9.29 15.94
CA LYS A 37 -5.62 -10.04 14.68
C LYS A 37 -5.35 -9.14 13.46
N TRP A 38 -5.86 -7.91 13.46
CA TRP A 38 -5.55 -6.93 12.42
C TRP A 38 -4.07 -6.61 12.37
N GLU A 39 -3.47 -6.29 13.52
CA GLU A 39 -2.07 -5.91 13.63
C GLU A 39 -1.09 -7.04 13.29
N THR A 40 -1.52 -8.29 13.48
CA THR A 40 -0.72 -9.50 13.17
C THR A 40 -1.04 -10.09 11.80
N GLY A 41 -1.95 -9.51 11.03
CA GLY A 41 -2.33 -9.98 9.69
C GLY A 41 -3.20 -11.25 9.69
N GLN A 42 -3.71 -11.68 10.83
CA GLN A 42 -4.60 -12.85 10.93
C GLN A 42 -6.02 -12.56 10.41
N SER A 43 -6.45 -11.29 10.44
CA SER A 43 -7.70 -10.84 9.84
C SER A 43 -7.59 -9.39 9.40
N HIS A 44 -8.58 -8.90 8.66
CA HIS A 44 -8.67 -7.50 8.27
C HIS A 44 -9.82 -6.79 8.98
N PRO A 45 -9.73 -5.47 9.21
CA PRO A 45 -10.90 -4.69 9.59
C PRO A 45 -11.94 -4.75 8.47
N ASP A 46 -13.22 -4.69 8.85
CA ASP A 46 -14.29 -4.54 7.89
C ASP A 46 -14.10 -3.27 7.05
N ILE A 47 -14.50 -3.29 5.79
CA ILE A 47 -14.33 -2.15 4.87
C ILE A 47 -14.99 -0.87 5.44
N THR A 48 -16.09 -1.00 6.19
CA THR A 48 -16.79 0.12 6.82
C THR A 48 -16.01 0.75 7.98
N LEU A 49 -15.00 0.05 8.53
CA LEU A 49 -14.12 0.57 9.57
C LEU A 49 -12.94 1.36 9.00
N LEU A 50 -12.60 1.20 7.72
CA LEU A 50 -11.43 1.88 7.13
C LEU A 50 -11.52 3.41 7.22
N PRO A 51 -12.65 4.07 6.88
CA PRO A 51 -12.75 5.52 7.02
C PRO A 51 -12.63 5.98 8.47
N ARG A 52 -13.16 5.20 9.43
CA ARG A 52 -13.09 5.52 10.87
C ARG A 52 -11.68 5.39 11.42
N LEU A 53 -10.97 4.33 11.03
CA LEU A 53 -9.56 4.12 11.37
C LEU A 53 -8.68 5.22 10.78
N ALA A 54 -8.86 5.55 9.50
CA ALA A 54 -8.13 6.61 8.82
C ALA A 54 -8.35 7.97 9.51
N ALA A 55 -9.61 8.32 9.79
CA ALA A 55 -9.95 9.53 10.52
C ALA A 55 -9.35 9.56 11.95
N ARG A 56 -9.39 8.43 12.68
CA ARG A 56 -8.80 8.32 14.02
C ARG A 56 -7.29 8.56 14.01
N PHE A 57 -6.60 8.13 12.95
CA PHE A 57 -5.16 8.31 12.79
C PHE A 57 -4.76 9.61 12.08
N ALA A 58 -5.73 10.43 11.67
CA ALA A 58 -5.53 11.65 10.87
C ALA A 58 -4.76 11.38 9.56
N ILE A 59 -5.09 10.29 8.87
CA ILE A 59 -4.54 9.90 7.57
C ILE A 59 -5.66 9.59 6.57
N THR A 60 -5.29 9.40 5.31
CA THR A 60 -6.20 8.89 4.27
C THR A 60 -6.39 7.37 4.34
N VAL A 61 -7.45 6.85 3.72
CA VAL A 61 -7.64 5.39 3.59
C VAL A 61 -6.50 4.76 2.78
N ASP A 62 -6.01 5.44 1.74
CA ASP A 62 -4.85 4.99 0.96
C ASP A 62 -3.62 4.82 1.84
N GLU A 63 -3.34 5.78 2.72
CA GLU A 63 -2.28 5.66 3.73
C GLU A 63 -2.50 4.52 4.71
N LEU A 64 -3.74 4.32 5.18
CA LEU A 64 -4.07 3.23 6.08
C LEU A 64 -3.81 1.87 5.41
N ILE A 65 -4.26 1.67 4.18
CA ILE A 65 -4.11 0.39 3.49
C ILE A 65 -2.73 0.20 2.86
N GLY A 66 -1.89 1.24 2.86
CA GLY A 66 -0.58 1.23 2.21
C GLY A 66 -0.66 1.29 0.69
N TYR A 67 -1.76 1.84 0.16
CA TYR A 67 -1.92 2.08 -1.25
C TYR A 67 -1.29 3.42 -1.63
N ARG A 68 -0.51 3.39 -2.71
CA ARG A 68 0.13 4.55 -3.31
C ARG A 68 -0.08 4.45 -4.82
N PRO A 69 -1.13 5.12 -5.35
CA PRO A 69 -1.37 5.11 -6.79
C PRO A 69 -0.26 5.85 -7.54
N GLN A 70 0.44 6.77 -6.86
CA GLN A 70 1.51 7.58 -7.42
C GLN A 70 2.88 7.13 -6.93
N LEU A 71 3.79 6.88 -7.87
CA LEU A 71 5.20 6.64 -7.60
C LEU A 71 5.95 7.98 -7.49
N ASP A 72 6.91 8.04 -6.57
CA ASP A 72 7.84 9.15 -6.54
C ASP A 72 8.85 9.08 -7.72
N ARG A 73 9.50 10.21 -8.02
CA ARG A 73 10.44 10.30 -9.14
C ARG A 73 11.63 9.34 -9.03
N ALA A 74 12.12 9.06 -7.82
CA ALA A 74 13.26 8.17 -7.62
C ALA A 74 12.84 6.71 -7.90
N SER A 75 11.64 6.32 -7.49
CA SER A 75 11.02 5.03 -7.79
C SER A 75 10.80 4.85 -9.30
N ILE A 76 10.24 5.86 -9.98
CA ILE A 76 10.07 5.85 -11.44
C ILE A 76 11.42 5.69 -12.15
N ARG A 77 12.42 6.46 -11.75
CA ARG A 77 13.77 6.39 -12.34
C ARG A 77 14.41 5.00 -12.16
N LYS A 78 14.25 4.39 -10.99
CA LYS A 78 14.75 3.03 -10.73
C LYS A 78 14.05 2.00 -11.61
N ILE A 79 12.73 2.08 -11.75
CA ILE A 79 11.95 1.19 -12.61
C ILE A 79 12.40 1.33 -14.07
N TYR A 80 12.47 2.55 -14.58
CA TYR A 80 12.89 2.82 -15.94
C TYR A 80 14.31 2.30 -16.21
N ALA A 81 15.27 2.61 -15.33
CA ALA A 81 16.66 2.15 -15.48
C ALA A 81 16.77 0.63 -15.47
N ARG A 82 16.00 -0.05 -14.60
CA ARG A 82 15.94 -1.52 -14.57
C ARG A 82 15.39 -2.07 -15.88
N LEU A 83 14.24 -1.58 -16.34
CA LEU A 83 13.61 -2.05 -17.57
C LEU A 83 14.48 -1.81 -18.80
N ALA A 84 15.09 -0.62 -18.91
CA ALA A 84 16.02 -0.29 -19.98
C ALA A 84 17.24 -1.24 -19.98
N GLY A 85 17.75 -1.60 -18.80
CA GLY A 85 18.79 -2.61 -18.66
C GLY A 85 18.31 -4.00 -19.08
N ASP A 86 17.12 -4.40 -18.66
CA ASP A 86 16.53 -5.71 -18.97
C ASP A 86 16.33 -5.90 -20.48
N PHE A 87 15.94 -4.86 -21.23
CA PHE A 87 15.84 -4.92 -22.68
C PHE A 87 17.17 -5.24 -23.39
N ALA A 88 18.31 -5.00 -22.74
CA ALA A 88 19.62 -5.33 -23.29
C ALA A 88 20.03 -6.79 -23.04
N ILE A 89 19.41 -7.48 -22.08
CA ILE A 89 19.87 -8.80 -21.60
C ILE A 89 18.79 -9.90 -21.64
N LYS A 90 17.51 -9.55 -21.57
CA LYS A 90 16.38 -10.49 -21.57
C LYS A 90 15.66 -10.52 -22.92
N PRO A 91 14.90 -11.59 -23.22
CA PRO A 91 14.05 -11.63 -24.42
C PRO A 91 13.03 -10.50 -24.44
N PHE A 92 12.86 -9.85 -25.60
CA PHE A 92 11.94 -8.72 -25.76
C PHE A 92 10.52 -9.02 -25.24
N ALA A 93 9.96 -10.18 -25.57
CA ALA A 93 8.60 -10.55 -25.16
C ALA A 93 8.43 -10.60 -23.63
N GLU A 94 9.46 -11.04 -22.91
CA GLU A 94 9.45 -11.12 -21.45
C GLU A 94 9.52 -9.72 -20.83
N THR A 95 10.50 -8.90 -21.24
CA THR A 95 10.66 -7.53 -20.73
C THR A 95 9.47 -6.63 -21.10
N TYR A 96 8.89 -6.84 -22.28
CA TYR A 96 7.68 -6.12 -22.71
C TYR A 96 6.47 -6.52 -21.88
N ALA A 97 6.29 -7.82 -21.59
CA ALA A 97 5.22 -8.27 -20.70
C ALA A 97 5.36 -7.68 -19.28
N GLU A 98 6.57 -7.65 -18.71
CA GLU A 98 6.84 -6.99 -17.42
C GLU A 98 6.51 -5.49 -17.45
N SER A 99 6.88 -4.81 -18.55
CA SER A 99 6.58 -3.39 -18.74
C SER A 99 5.07 -3.13 -18.77
N ARG A 100 4.31 -4.00 -19.45
CA ARG A 100 2.85 -3.96 -19.49
C ARG A 100 2.22 -4.22 -18.13
N GLU A 101 2.69 -5.22 -17.39
CA GLU A 101 2.19 -5.52 -16.03
C GLU A 101 2.41 -4.32 -15.08
N MET A 102 3.54 -3.62 -15.21
CA MET A 102 3.80 -2.41 -14.44
C MET A 102 2.84 -1.26 -14.81
N ILE A 103 2.60 -1.05 -16.09
CA ILE A 103 1.61 -0.06 -16.56
C ILE A 103 0.22 -0.39 -16.00
N ASP A 104 -0.19 -1.65 -16.05
CA ASP A 104 -1.51 -2.07 -15.56
C ASP A 104 -1.61 -1.97 -14.03
N THR A 105 -0.51 -2.21 -13.30
CA THR A 105 -0.47 -2.09 -11.83
C THR A 105 -0.51 -0.64 -11.38
N PHE A 106 0.14 0.26 -12.11
CA PHE A 106 0.26 1.68 -11.80
C PHE A 106 -0.49 2.54 -12.83
N TYR A 107 -1.64 2.06 -13.30
CA TYR A 107 -2.44 2.74 -14.34
C TYR A 107 -2.92 4.13 -13.93
N ALA A 108 -2.96 4.41 -12.63
CA ALA A 108 -3.30 5.72 -12.07
C ALA A 108 -2.08 6.65 -11.90
N CYS A 109 -0.88 6.20 -12.29
CA CYS A 109 0.36 6.94 -12.14
C CYS A 109 0.77 7.69 -13.41
N ASP A 110 0.17 8.86 -13.65
CA ASP A 110 0.48 9.69 -14.84
C ASP A 110 1.99 9.91 -15.07
N PRO A 111 2.82 10.20 -14.04
CA PRO A 111 4.25 10.38 -14.24
C PRO A 111 4.98 9.11 -14.70
N LEU A 112 4.55 7.93 -14.25
CA LEU A 112 5.11 6.66 -14.71
C LEU A 112 4.68 6.40 -16.16
N LEU A 113 3.38 6.56 -16.46
CA LEU A 113 2.86 6.33 -17.80
C LEU A 113 3.53 7.24 -18.83
N PHE A 114 3.77 8.51 -18.48
CA PHE A 114 4.52 9.44 -19.31
C PHE A 114 5.97 9.01 -19.54
N ALA A 115 6.62 8.39 -18.54
CA ALA A 115 8.00 7.91 -18.69
C ALA A 115 8.11 6.59 -19.47
N MET A 116 7.00 5.88 -19.64
CA MET A 116 6.92 4.55 -20.26
C MET A 116 6.35 4.56 -21.68
N GLY A 117 5.69 5.65 -22.09
CA GLY A 117 5.17 5.87 -23.45
C GLY A 117 6.20 6.52 -24.37
#